data_AF-A0A225W7S0-F1
#
_entry.id   AF-A0A225W7S0-F1
#
_cell.length_a   1.000
_cell.length_b   1.000
_cell.length_c   1.000
_cell.angle_alpha   90.00
_cell.angle_beta   90.00
_cell.angle_gamma   90.00
#
_symmetry.space_group_name_H-M   'P 1'
#
loop_
_entity.id
_entity.type
_entity.pdbx_description
1 polymer ?
#
loop_
_entity_poly.entity_id
_entity_poly.type
_entity_poly.pdbx_seq_one_letter_code
_entity_poly.pdbx_strand_id
1 'polypeptide(L)' 'MSTEDHPPTDGQTEHTNRSFHNWSGSLPMTEFAINNDMHASTGHPPFFVNAVWHSHLPNMIGVGYHCKREMTYGCARKTA' A
#
# COMPACT_ATOMS: atom_id res chain seq x y z
N MET A 1 11.67 -24.68 28.28
CA MET A 1 11.82 -24.82 26.82
C MET A 1 11.13 -23.63 26.21
N SER A 2 11.86 -22.73 25.52
CA SER A 2 11.30 -21.52 24.91
C SER A 2 10.79 -21.85 23.51
N THR A 3 9.49 -21.71 23.29
CA THR A 3 8.89 -21.66 21.96
C THR A 3 8.92 -20.20 21.48
N GLU A 4 10.11 -19.61 21.43
CA GLU A 4 10.33 -18.21 21.02
C GLU A 4 10.96 -18.09 19.63
N ASP A 5 11.41 -19.20 19.02
CA ASP A 5 12.09 -19.20 17.72
C ASP A 5 11.15 -19.11 16.50
N HIS A 6 9.84 -19.17 16.70
CA HIS A 6 8.89 -19.02 15.59
C HIS A 6 7.58 -18.37 16.05
N PRO A 7 7.34 -17.09 15.73
CA PRO A 7 6.04 -16.47 15.95
C PRO A 7 4.97 -17.25 15.17
N PRO A 8 3.78 -17.52 15.74
CA PRO A 8 2.72 -18.28 15.07
C PRO A 8 2.29 -17.72 13.70
N THR A 9 2.61 -16.46 13.41
CA THR A 9 2.21 -15.71 12.22
C THR A 9 3.32 -15.54 11.17
N ASP A 10 4.55 -15.98 11.44
CA ASP A 10 5.71 -15.63 10.59
C ASP A 10 5.79 -16.41 9.27
N GLY A 11 5.08 -17.54 9.15
CA GLY A 11 5.21 -18.41 7.98
C GLY A 11 4.79 -17.77 6.65
N GLN A 12 3.88 -16.79 6.65
CA GLN A 12 3.52 -16.04 5.44
C GLN A 12 4.59 -15.03 5.06
N THR A 13 5.12 -14.29 6.04
CA THR A 13 6.22 -13.34 5.85
C THR A 13 7.48 -14.06 5.36
N GLU A 14 7.80 -15.21 5.94
CA GLU A 14 8.91 -16.07 5.50
C GLU A 14 8.71 -16.53 4.05
N HIS A 15 7.48 -16.88 3.65
CA HIS A 15 7.17 -17.21 2.26
C HIS A 15 7.37 -16.03 1.31
N THR A 16 6.89 -14.85 1.68
CA THR A 16 7.05 -13.66 0.85
C THR A 16 8.52 -13.28 0.74
N ASN A 17 9.28 -13.36 1.84
CA ASN A 17 10.69 -13.02 1.89
C ASN A 17 11.57 -13.99 1.08
N ARG A 18 11.28 -15.30 1.09
CA ARG A 18 12.05 -16.27 0.27
C ARG A 18 11.84 -16.09 -1.23
N SER A 19 10.70 -15.55 -1.64
CA SER A 19 10.33 -15.39 -3.05
C SER A 19 10.76 -14.04 -3.65
N PHE A 20 11.25 -13.11 -2.83
CA PHE A 20 11.72 -11.80 -3.28
C PHE A 20 13.25 -11.73 -3.34
N HIS A 21 13.80 -11.72 -4.56
CA HIS A 21 15.25 -11.79 -4.79
C HIS A 21 15.94 -10.43 -4.94
N ASN A 22 15.21 -9.32 -5.10
CA ASN A 22 15.79 -7.98 -5.27
C ASN A 22 15.01 -6.89 -4.53
N TRP A 23 15.10 -6.93 -3.20
CA TRP A 23 14.49 -5.91 -2.33
C TRP A 23 15.01 -4.52 -2.68
N SER A 24 16.33 -4.30 -2.61
CA SER A 24 16.93 -2.98 -2.80
C SER A 24 16.55 -2.30 -4.12
N GLY A 25 16.47 -3.07 -5.22
CA GLY A 25 16.07 -2.52 -6.52
C GLY A 25 14.57 -2.29 -6.69
N SER A 26 13.73 -2.98 -5.93
CA SER A 26 12.27 -2.84 -5.99
C SER A 26 11.72 -1.80 -5.01
N LEU A 27 12.45 -1.51 -3.92
CA LEU A 27 12.04 -0.53 -2.90
C LEU A 27 11.66 0.84 -3.47
N PRO A 28 12.44 1.47 -4.39
CA PRO A 28 12.09 2.80 -4.91
C PRO A 28 10.73 2.82 -5.63
N MET A 29 10.42 1.79 -6.40
CA MET A 29 9.16 1.70 -7.15
C MET A 29 7.99 1.35 -6.24
N THR A 30 8.20 0.46 -5.28
CA THR A 30 7.18 0.09 -4.28
C THR A 30 6.83 1.29 -3.41
N GLU A 31 7.82 2.04 -2.93
CA GLU A 31 7.62 3.25 -2.14
C GLU A 31 6.90 4.34 -2.95
N PHE A 32 7.29 4.53 -4.23
CA PHE A 32 6.60 5.46 -5.10
C PHE A 32 5.12 5.08 -5.30
N ALA A 33 4.83 3.80 -5.56
CA ALA A 33 3.46 3.33 -5.74
C ALA A 33 2.62 3.54 -4.47
N ILE A 34 3.13 3.12 -3.30
CA ILE A 34 2.40 3.22 -2.02
C ILE A 34 2.17 4.67 -1.62
N ASN A 35 3.15 5.56 -1.83
CA ASN A 35 3.01 6.96 -1.44
C ASN A 35 2.08 7.77 -2.37
N ASN A 36 1.82 7.28 -3.59
CA ASN A 36 0.94 7.96 -4.56
C ASN A 36 -0.45 7.32 -4.70
N ASP A 37 -0.67 6.11 -4.16
CA ASP A 37 -1.99 5.46 -4.19
C ASP A 37 -2.99 6.14 -3.23
N MET A 38 -4.27 6.10 -3.60
CA MET A 38 -5.37 6.63 -2.80
C MET A 38 -5.51 5.84 -1.51
N HIS A 39 -5.30 6.50 -0.38
CA HIS A 39 -5.50 5.86 0.89
C HIS A 39 -6.99 5.68 1.18
N ALA A 40 -7.45 4.44 1.38
CA ALA A 40 -8.87 4.11 1.48
C ALA A 40 -9.63 4.84 2.61
N SER A 41 -8.98 5.15 3.74
CA SER A 41 -9.62 5.86 4.85
C SER A 41 -9.58 7.39 4.72
N THR A 42 -8.60 7.93 3.98
CA THR A 42 -8.38 9.39 3.88
C THR A 42 -8.88 9.96 2.55
N GLY A 43 -9.05 9.12 1.54
CA GLY A 43 -9.44 9.52 0.18
C GLY A 43 -8.40 10.36 -0.55
N HIS A 44 -7.17 10.42 -0.02
CA HIS A 44 -6.07 11.22 -0.56
C HIS A 44 -4.78 10.38 -0.56
N PRO A 45 -3.88 10.60 -1.53
CA PRO A 45 -2.56 9.99 -1.50
C PRO A 45 -1.74 10.48 -0.29
N PRO A 46 -1.00 9.60 0.39
CA PRO A 46 -0.13 10.00 1.50
C PRO A 46 0.88 11.09 1.12
N PHE A 47 1.46 11.02 -0.09
CA PHE A 47 2.35 12.06 -0.61
C PHE A 47 1.63 13.40 -0.70
N PHE A 48 0.40 13.45 -1.19
CA PHE A 48 -0.36 14.70 -1.29
C PHE A 48 -0.59 15.32 0.09
N VAL A 49 -1.02 14.53 1.07
CA VAL A 49 -1.24 15.03 2.43
C VAL A 49 0.08 15.53 3.01
N ASN A 50 1.14 14.73 2.99
CA ASN A 50 2.44 15.12 3.58
C ASN A 50 3.12 16.28 2.83
N ALA A 51 3.00 16.33 1.50
CA ALA A 51 3.58 17.36 0.66
C ALA A 51 2.85 18.69 0.81
N VAL A 52 1.53 18.74 1.00
CA VAL A 52 0.81 20.01 1.19
C VAL A 52 1.23 20.72 2.48
N TRP A 53 1.63 19.97 3.51
CA TRP A 53 2.13 20.55 4.77
C TRP A 53 3.61 20.97 4.72
N HIS A 54 4.41 20.48 3.75
CA HIS A 54 5.87 20.72 3.68
C HIS A 54 6.42 21.21 2.33
N SER A 55 5.64 21.26 1.26
CA SER A 55 6.12 21.50 -0.11
C SER A 55 5.66 22.84 -0.66
N HIS A 56 6.63 23.71 -0.87
CA HIS A 56 6.53 24.93 -1.67
C HIS A 56 6.65 24.58 -3.17
N LEU A 57 5.75 23.73 -3.69
CA LEU A 57 5.71 23.32 -5.10
C LEU A 57 4.40 23.77 -5.77
N PRO A 58 4.43 24.14 -7.06
CA PRO A 58 3.32 24.80 -7.71
C PRO A 58 2.16 23.82 -7.90
N ASN A 59 1.01 24.29 -7.44
CA ASN A 59 -0.30 23.68 -7.47
C ASN A 59 -0.64 23.14 -8.87
N MET A 60 -0.41 21.85 -9.12
CA MET A 60 -1.02 21.18 -10.27
C MET A 60 -2.40 20.65 -9.86
N ILE A 61 -3.27 21.58 -9.44
CA ILE A 61 -4.70 21.30 -9.27
C ILE A 61 -5.29 21.20 -10.67
N GLY A 62 -5.81 20.02 -11.02
CA GLY A 62 -6.76 19.92 -12.12
C GLY A 62 -6.63 18.72 -13.04
N VAL A 63 -6.49 17.49 -12.52
CA VAL A 63 -7.00 16.31 -13.23
C VAL A 63 -7.67 15.40 -12.21
N GLY A 64 -8.98 15.20 -12.39
CA GLY A 64 -9.87 14.65 -11.36
C GLY A 64 -9.62 13.18 -11.06
N TYR A 65 -9.48 12.86 -9.78
CA TYR A 65 -9.59 11.49 -9.26
C TYR A 65 -10.91 11.34 -8.53
N HIS A 66 -12.00 11.35 -9.29
CA HIS A 66 -13.25 10.80 -8.82
C HIS A 66 -13.11 9.27 -8.91
N CYS A 67 -12.46 8.65 -7.92
CA CYS A 67 -12.45 7.19 -7.82
C CYS A 67 -13.90 6.75 -7.63
N LYS A 68 -14.47 6.20 -8.71
CA LYS A 68 -15.82 5.64 -8.72
C LYS A 68 -15.86 4.59 -7.62
N ARG A 69 -16.78 4.77 -6.68
CA ARG A 69 -17.10 3.79 -5.64
C ARG A 69 -17.76 2.58 -6.30
N GLU A 70 -16.98 1.75 -6.99
CA GLU A 70 -17.36 0.36 -7.29
C GLU A 70 -16.51 -0.56 -6.44
N MET A 71 -17.17 -1.06 -5.40
CA MET A 71 -16.79 -2.21 -4.61
C MET A 71 -16.75 -3.44 -5.54
N THR A 72 -15.65 -3.69 -6.23
CA THR A 72 -15.51 -4.91 -7.04
C THR A 72 -14.15 -5.58 -6.89
N TYR A 73 -13.67 -5.74 -5.65
CA TYR A 73 -12.80 -6.87 -5.27
C TYR A 73 -13.25 -7.45 -3.93
N GLY A 74 -14.52 -7.86 -3.92
CA GLY A 74 -15.13 -8.72 -2.91
C GLY A 74 -15.96 -9.79 -3.62
N CYS A 75 -15.35 -10.55 -4.54
CA CYS A 75 -16.00 -11.74 -5.09
C CYS A 75 -15.60 -12.99 -4.28
N ALA A 76 -16.09 -13.05 -3.05
CA ALA A 76 -16.31 -14.32 -2.36
C ALA A 76 -17.79 -14.37 -2.01
N ARG A 77 -18.61 -14.82 -2.97
CA ARG A 77 -20.00 -15.18 -2.69
C ARG A 77 -19.97 -16.35 -1.70
N LYS A 78 -20.56 -16.13 -0.52
CA LYS A 78 -21.15 -17.20 0.27
C LYS A 78 -22.24 -17.83 -0.59
N THR A 79 -22.08 -19.08 -0.99
CA THR A 79 -23.22 -19.94 -1.34
C THR A 79 -23.49 -20.84 -0.15
N ALA A 80 -24.78 -21.09 0.06
CA ALA A 80 -25.38 -21.82 1.19
C ALA A 80 -24.72 -23.17 1.48
#